data_AF-A0A7Z9WJE5-F1
#
_entry.id   AF-A0A7Z9WJE5-F1
#
_cell.length_a   1.000
_cell.length_b   1.000
_cell.length_c   1.000
_cell.angle_alpha   90.00
_cell.angle_beta   90.00
_cell.angle_gamma   90.00
#
_symmetry.space_group_name_H-M   'P 1'
#
loop_
_entity.id
_entity.type
_entity.pdbx_description
1 polymer ?
#
loop_
_entity_poly.entity_id
_entity_poly.type
_entity_poly.pdbx_seq_one_letter_code
_entity_poly.pdbx_strand_id
1 'polypeptide(L)'
;MNAISLTREQKKAIKRHLQAFRRYAAGERFQEDQKERLSRVSYFQRELPSRVAELAETDIDELITMLWASQMWGNKQYLVQKVISDNGIEKLRRELKLLLDTSSPVATRYERFLKEIKRLGPASVTEMLCYIQPESCGIWNRKARQALKILGLDNYVNPDKYRLSGEEYETFNQVLHSISEELKA
;
A
#
# COMPACT_ATOMS: atom_id res chain seq x y z
N MET A 1 -7.93 17.01 -9.13
CA MET A 1 -6.58 16.41 -9.18
C MET A 1 -6.11 16.53 -10.63
N ASN A 2 -4.94 17.13 -10.87
CA ASN A 2 -4.41 17.22 -12.24
C ASN A 2 -3.84 15.86 -12.64
N ALA A 3 -4.28 15.32 -13.76
CA ALA A 3 -3.77 14.06 -14.28
C ALA A 3 -2.30 14.23 -14.72
N ILE A 4 -1.44 13.29 -14.32
CA ILE A 4 -0.06 13.27 -14.81
C ILE A 4 -0.07 12.83 -16.27
N SER A 5 0.43 13.71 -17.15
CA SER A 5 0.60 13.38 -18.56
C SER A 5 1.97 12.74 -18.77
N LEU A 6 1.97 11.45 -19.12
CA LEU A 6 3.18 10.68 -19.41
C LEU A 6 3.77 11.07 -20.77
N THR A 7 5.10 11.16 -20.86
CA THR A 7 5.80 11.42 -22.12
C THR A 7 5.67 10.23 -23.09
N ARG A 8 5.95 10.46 -24.38
CA ARG A 8 5.94 9.38 -25.39
C ARG A 8 6.92 8.26 -25.03
N GLU A 9 8.07 8.62 -24.49
CA GLU A 9 9.14 7.70 -24.07
C GLU A 9 8.69 6.83 -22.90
N GLN A 10 8.03 7.43 -21.89
CA GLN A 10 7.48 6.73 -20.73
C GLN A 10 6.35 5.77 -21.13
N LYS A 11 5.42 6.22 -21.99
CA LYS A 11 4.37 5.35 -22.55
C LYS A 11 4.97 4.18 -23.32
N LYS A 12 6.03 4.42 -24.11
CA LYS A 12 6.77 3.37 -24.81
C LYS A 12 7.45 2.41 -23.82
N ALA A 13 8.01 2.90 -22.71
CA ALA A 13 8.61 2.05 -21.68
C ALA A 13 7.56 1.13 -21.04
N ILE A 14 6.41 1.66 -20.64
CA ILE A 14 5.29 0.86 -20.09
C ILE A 14 4.85 -0.21 -21.09
N LYS A 15 4.64 0.16 -22.36
CA LYS A 15 4.20 -0.77 -23.42
C LYS A 15 5.18 -1.91 -23.68
N ARG A 16 6.49 -1.71 -23.48
CA ARG A 16 7.49 -2.80 -23.60
C ARG A 16 7.27 -3.91 -22.57
N HIS A 17 6.72 -3.59 -21.39
CA HIS A 17 6.45 -4.56 -20.34
C HIS A 17 5.04 -5.16 -20.40
N LEU A 18 4.15 -4.61 -21.24
CA LEU A 18 2.75 -5.01 -21.33
C LEU A 18 2.57 -6.48 -21.76
N GLN A 19 3.38 -6.97 -22.70
CA GLN A 19 3.28 -8.36 -23.15
C GLN A 19 3.61 -9.34 -22.02
N ALA A 20 4.67 -9.06 -21.25
CA ALA A 20 5.04 -9.90 -20.09
C ALA A 20 3.94 -9.87 -19.02
N PHE A 21 3.37 -8.69 -18.75
CA PHE A 21 2.24 -8.56 -17.84
C PHE A 21 1.01 -9.34 -18.32
N ARG A 22 0.64 -9.25 -19.60
CA ARG A 22 -0.50 -10.00 -20.17
C ARG A 22 -0.31 -11.52 -20.06
N ARG A 23 0.91 -12.02 -20.27
CA ARG A 23 1.22 -13.46 -20.07
C ARG A 23 1.05 -13.87 -18.62
N TYR A 24 1.55 -13.06 -17.69
CA TYR A 24 1.34 -13.28 -16.25
C TYR A 24 -0.15 -13.27 -15.90
N ALA A 25 -0.90 -12.26 -16.37
CA ALA A 25 -2.33 -12.10 -16.10
C ALA A 25 -3.21 -13.23 -16.65
N ALA A 26 -2.75 -13.94 -17.68
CA ALA A 26 -3.44 -15.09 -18.24
C ALA A 26 -3.13 -16.43 -17.52
N GLY A 27 -2.16 -16.45 -16.61
CA GLY A 27 -1.74 -17.66 -15.91
C GLY A 27 -2.46 -17.91 -14.58
N GLU A 28 -2.38 -19.14 -14.07
CA GLU A 28 -2.97 -19.56 -12.79
C GLU A 28 -2.44 -18.74 -11.61
N ARG A 29 -1.13 -18.44 -11.62
CA ARG A 29 -0.49 -17.61 -10.59
C ARG A 29 -1.18 -16.26 -10.41
N PHE A 30 -1.63 -15.62 -11.49
CA PHE A 30 -2.36 -14.35 -11.36
C PHE A 30 -3.70 -14.54 -10.66
N GLN A 31 -4.40 -15.66 -10.88
CA GLN A 31 -5.65 -15.95 -10.18
C GLN A 31 -5.43 -16.15 -8.68
N GLU A 32 -4.35 -16.85 -8.31
CA GLU A 32 -3.94 -17.00 -6.90
C GLU A 32 -3.59 -15.65 -6.26
N ASP A 33 -2.74 -14.86 -6.92
CA ASP A 33 -2.33 -13.53 -6.46
C ASP A 33 -3.54 -12.58 -6.34
N GLN A 34 -4.52 -12.69 -7.25
CA GLN A 34 -5.76 -11.92 -7.19
C GLN A 34 -6.68 -12.37 -6.05
N LYS A 35 -6.84 -13.68 -5.83
CA LYS A 35 -7.60 -14.21 -4.70
C LYS A 35 -6.99 -13.76 -3.37
N GLU A 36 -5.67 -13.83 -3.26
CA GLU A 36 -4.91 -13.39 -2.10
C GLU A 36 -5.07 -11.89 -1.83
N ARG A 37 -5.04 -11.07 -2.89
CA ARG A 37 -5.30 -9.62 -2.81
C ARG A 37 -6.73 -9.34 -2.35
N LEU A 38 -7.73 -9.99 -2.95
CA LEU A 38 -9.14 -9.75 -2.66
C LEU A 38 -9.50 -10.14 -1.23
N SER A 39 -8.89 -11.19 -0.67
CA SER A 39 -9.11 -11.55 0.74
C SER A 39 -8.60 -10.46 1.69
N ARG A 40 -7.45 -9.84 1.39
CA ARG A 40 -6.90 -8.72 2.18
C ARG A 40 -7.74 -7.47 2.06
N VAL A 41 -8.16 -7.11 0.85
CA VAL A 41 -9.09 -6.00 0.64
C VAL A 41 -10.39 -6.23 1.44
N SER A 42 -10.96 -7.43 1.38
CA SER A 42 -12.16 -7.78 2.16
C SER A 42 -11.94 -7.61 3.67
N TYR A 43 -10.83 -8.10 4.20
CA TYR A 43 -10.49 -7.95 5.62
C TYR A 43 -10.42 -6.46 6.03
N PHE A 44 -9.65 -5.64 5.31
CA PHE A 44 -9.47 -4.22 5.65
C PHE A 44 -10.72 -3.36 5.42
N GLN A 45 -11.59 -3.73 4.48
CA GLN A 45 -12.81 -2.98 4.18
C GLN A 45 -14.04 -3.44 4.96
N ARG A 46 -14.06 -4.67 5.48
CA ARG A 46 -15.25 -5.26 6.11
C ARG A 46 -15.01 -5.70 7.54
N GLU A 47 -13.99 -6.53 7.76
CA GLU A 47 -13.77 -7.18 9.06
C GLU A 47 -13.07 -6.26 10.06
N LEU A 48 -11.98 -5.60 9.65
CA LEU A 48 -11.26 -4.69 10.53
C LEU A 48 -12.15 -3.53 11.01
N PRO A 49 -12.96 -2.86 10.16
CA PRO A 49 -13.87 -1.81 10.62
C PRO A 49 -14.91 -2.25 11.64
N SER A 50 -15.40 -3.50 11.57
CA SER A 50 -16.40 -4.00 12.54
C SER A 50 -15.79 -4.33 13.91
N ARG A 51 -14.48 -4.59 13.97
CA ARG A 51 -13.77 -4.96 15.20
C ARG A 51 -12.96 -3.80 15.80
N VAL A 52 -12.59 -2.79 15.01
CA VAL A 52 -11.70 -1.70 15.45
C VAL A 52 -12.25 -0.88 16.63
N ALA A 53 -13.55 -0.94 16.92
CA ALA A 53 -14.10 -0.28 18.11
C ALA A 53 -13.64 -0.94 19.42
N GLU A 54 -13.46 -2.26 19.41
CA GLU A 54 -13.12 -3.10 20.56
C GLU A 54 -11.84 -3.90 20.26
N LEU A 55 -10.89 -3.26 19.57
CA LEU A 55 -9.67 -3.89 19.11
C LEU A 55 -8.93 -4.63 20.23
N ALA A 56 -8.68 -5.93 20.02
CA ALA A 56 -7.93 -6.81 20.92
C ALA A 56 -6.54 -7.14 20.33
N GLU A 57 -5.69 -7.79 21.14
CA GLU A 57 -4.34 -8.20 20.67
C GLU A 57 -4.39 -9.19 19.50
N THR A 58 -5.38 -10.07 19.49
CA THR A 58 -5.59 -11.05 18.40
C THR A 58 -5.93 -10.38 17.09
N ASP A 59 -6.63 -9.24 17.12
CA ASP A 59 -6.91 -8.46 15.90
C ASP A 59 -5.63 -7.79 15.36
N ILE A 60 -4.70 -7.41 16.24
CA ILE A 60 -3.39 -6.89 15.82
C ILE A 60 -2.56 -8.00 15.17
N ASP A 61 -2.55 -9.21 15.74
CA ASP A 61 -1.87 -10.35 15.14
C ASP A 61 -2.39 -10.65 13.73
N GLU A 62 -3.72 -10.74 13.60
CA GLU A 62 -4.37 -10.96 12.31
C GLU A 62 -4.04 -9.83 11.31
N LEU A 63 -4.17 -8.57 11.72
CA LEU A 63 -3.84 -7.40 10.89
C LEU A 63 -2.40 -7.46 10.38
N ILE A 64 -1.43 -7.75 11.25
CA ILE A 64 -0.02 -7.84 10.88
C ILE A 64 0.22 -9.01 9.93
N THR A 65 -0.42 -10.16 10.17
CA THR A 65 -0.31 -11.34 9.31
C THR A 65 -0.87 -11.11 7.91
N MET A 66 -1.85 -10.21 7.77
CA MET A 66 -2.44 -9.82 6.48
C MET A 66 -1.52 -8.93 5.61
N LEU A 67 -0.42 -8.40 6.16
CA LEU A 67 0.53 -7.58 5.41
C LEU A 67 1.59 -8.44 4.72
N TRP A 68 1.83 -8.25 3.42
CA TRP A 68 3.03 -8.77 2.76
C TRP A 68 4.30 -8.21 3.37
N ALA A 69 4.27 -6.95 3.83
CA ALA A 69 5.41 -6.34 4.52
C ALA A 69 5.82 -7.08 5.80
N SER A 70 4.92 -7.84 6.45
CA SER A 70 5.28 -8.64 7.63
C SER A 70 5.96 -9.97 7.28
N GLN A 71 5.82 -10.46 6.04
CA GLN A 71 6.39 -11.75 5.61
C GLN A 71 7.92 -11.77 5.63
N MET A 72 8.58 -10.61 5.66
CA MET A 72 10.03 -10.51 5.83
C MET A 72 10.50 -10.88 7.25
N TRP A 73 9.60 -10.98 8.22
CA TRP A 73 9.92 -11.31 9.60
C TRP A 73 9.84 -12.82 9.84
N GLY A 74 10.96 -13.44 10.19
CA GLY A 74 11.00 -14.86 10.57
C GLY A 74 10.21 -15.17 11.84
N ASN A 75 10.11 -14.21 12.78
CA ASN A 75 9.29 -14.31 13.97
C ASN A 75 8.21 -13.21 13.96
N LYS A 76 7.03 -13.53 13.43
CA LYS A 76 5.88 -12.62 13.34
C LYS A 76 5.33 -12.27 14.72
N GLN A 77 5.29 -13.22 15.64
CA GLN A 77 4.81 -12.97 17.00
C GLN A 77 5.65 -11.91 17.72
N TYR A 78 6.97 -11.93 17.49
CA TYR A 78 7.85 -10.90 18.02
C TYR A 78 7.53 -9.50 17.45
N LEU A 79 7.23 -9.40 16.15
CA LEU A 79 6.79 -8.14 15.55
C LEU A 79 5.48 -7.66 16.19
N VAL A 80 4.48 -8.54 16.31
CA VAL A 80 3.18 -8.23 16.92
C VAL A 80 3.36 -7.71 18.35
N GLN A 81 4.12 -8.44 19.18
CA GLN A 81 4.42 -8.02 20.54
C GLN A 81 5.11 -6.66 20.60
N LYS A 82 6.04 -6.37 19.68
CA LYS A 82 6.70 -5.05 19.61
C LYS A 82 5.78 -3.94 19.15
N VAL A 83 4.87 -4.21 18.21
CA VAL A 83 3.84 -3.25 17.78
C VAL A 83 2.93 -2.92 18.96
N ILE A 84 2.49 -3.91 19.72
CA ILE A 84 1.64 -3.71 20.90
C ILE A 84 2.41 -2.98 22.01
N SER A 85 3.62 -3.44 22.36
CA SER A 85 4.40 -2.87 23.47
C SER A 85 4.79 -1.41 23.24
N ASP A 86 5.15 -1.04 22.01
CA ASP A 86 5.68 0.29 21.71
C ASP A 86 4.59 1.35 21.51
N ASN A 87 3.33 0.92 21.33
CA ASN A 87 2.21 1.81 21.00
C ASN A 87 1.05 1.73 22.01
N GLY A 88 0.76 0.56 22.56
CA GLY A 88 -0.45 0.27 23.35
C GLY A 88 -1.71 0.12 22.49
N ILE A 89 -2.62 -0.75 22.91
CA ILE A 89 -3.86 -1.09 22.17
C ILE A 89 -4.73 0.15 21.93
N GLU A 90 -4.90 1.03 22.94
CA GLU A 90 -5.75 2.22 22.80
C GLU A 90 -5.24 3.19 21.72
N LYS A 91 -3.92 3.35 21.61
CA LYS A 91 -3.33 4.18 20.55
C LYS A 91 -3.51 3.52 19.19
N LEU A 92 -3.22 2.23 19.07
CA LEU A 92 -3.42 1.46 17.84
C LEU A 92 -4.87 1.57 17.37
N ARG A 93 -5.83 1.37 18.28
CA ARG A 93 -7.25 1.50 18.02
C ARG A 93 -7.62 2.86 17.43
N ARG A 94 -7.19 3.94 18.09
CA ARG A 94 -7.49 5.30 17.64
C ARG A 94 -6.88 5.60 16.27
N GLU A 95 -5.60 5.28 16.07
CA GLU A 95 -4.93 5.60 14.81
C GLU A 95 -5.41 4.70 13.65
N LEU A 96 -5.82 3.45 13.92
CA LEU A 96 -6.47 2.59 12.91
C LEU A 96 -7.85 3.13 12.51
N LYS A 97 -8.67 3.61 13.45
CA LYS A 97 -9.94 4.29 13.12
C LYS A 97 -9.72 5.46 12.16
N LEU A 98 -8.68 6.25 12.40
CA LEU A 98 -8.33 7.40 11.56
C LEU A 98 -7.73 6.98 10.21
N LEU A 99 -6.99 5.86 10.16
CA LEU A 99 -6.49 5.30 8.91
C LEU A 99 -7.63 4.79 8.01
N LEU A 100 -8.66 4.20 8.62
CA LEU A 100 -9.85 3.67 7.95
C LEU A 100 -10.84 4.75 7.47
N ASP A 101 -10.77 5.96 8.03
CA ASP A 101 -11.68 7.06 7.68
C ASP A 101 -11.38 7.63 6.27
N THR A 102 -12.05 7.09 5.26
CA THR A 102 -11.88 7.53 3.86
C THR A 102 -12.45 8.92 3.57
N SER A 103 -13.13 9.57 4.52
CA SER A 103 -13.52 10.97 4.37
C SER A 103 -12.34 11.93 4.53
N SER A 104 -11.28 11.48 5.23
CA SER A 104 -10.03 12.21 5.40
C SER A 104 -9.07 12.01 4.21
N PRO A 105 -8.32 13.05 3.77
CA PRO A 105 -7.33 12.93 2.71
C PRO A 105 -6.30 11.84 2.97
N VAL A 106 -5.91 11.12 1.92
CA VAL A 106 -4.99 9.98 2.03
C VAL A 106 -3.60 10.43 2.53
N ALA A 107 -3.10 11.59 2.08
CA ALA A 107 -1.83 12.15 2.56
C ALA A 107 -1.85 12.35 4.09
N THR A 108 -2.92 12.93 4.61
CA THR A 108 -3.08 13.18 6.06
C THR A 108 -3.09 11.87 6.85
N ARG A 109 -3.85 10.87 6.39
CA ARG A 109 -3.91 9.56 7.06
C ARG A 109 -2.57 8.84 7.03
N TYR A 110 -1.90 8.83 5.89
CA TYR A 110 -0.57 8.25 5.70
C TYR A 110 0.48 8.89 6.63
N GLU A 111 0.59 10.21 6.63
CA GLU A 111 1.58 10.92 7.44
C GLU A 111 1.33 10.76 8.93
N ARG A 112 0.06 10.88 9.33
CA ARG A 112 -0.35 10.71 10.73
C ARG A 112 0.01 9.32 11.25
N PHE A 113 -0.38 8.28 10.52
CA PHE A 113 -0.14 6.91 10.98
C PHE A 113 1.36 6.61 11.09
N LEU A 114 2.17 7.03 10.10
CA LEU A 114 3.63 6.87 10.16
C LEU A 114 4.30 7.69 11.27
N LYS A 115 3.70 8.82 11.68
CA LYS A 115 4.19 9.63 12.80
C LYS A 115 3.86 8.97 14.13
N GLU A 116 2.64 8.47 14.26
CA GLU A 116 2.09 8.03 15.54
C GLU A 116 2.41 6.57 15.87
N ILE A 117 2.45 5.69 14.88
CA ILE A 117 2.62 4.25 15.10
C ILE A 117 4.06 3.81 14.80
N LYS A 118 4.71 3.24 15.81
CA LYS A 118 6.04 2.64 15.70
C LYS A 118 5.95 1.25 15.07
N ARG A 119 7.08 0.78 14.51
CA ARG A 119 7.30 -0.56 13.92
C ARG A 119 6.59 -0.85 12.59
N LEU A 120 5.69 0.01 12.14
CA LEU A 120 5.04 -0.11 10.83
C LEU A 120 5.58 0.96 9.88
N GLY A 121 6.47 0.53 8.97
CA GLY A 121 7.13 1.42 8.01
C GLY A 121 6.25 1.77 6.81
N PRO A 122 6.77 2.59 5.87
CA PRO A 122 6.03 3.02 4.68
C PRO A 122 5.43 1.88 3.86
N ALA A 123 6.14 0.76 3.72
CA ALA A 123 5.62 -0.42 3.02
C ALA A 123 4.33 -0.95 3.67
N SER A 124 4.34 -1.15 5.00
CA SER A 124 3.16 -1.60 5.76
C SER A 124 2.01 -0.59 5.69
N VAL A 125 2.29 0.70 5.87
CA VAL A 125 1.24 1.73 5.92
C VAL A 125 0.59 1.95 4.55
N THR A 126 1.39 2.04 3.49
CA THR A 126 0.85 2.18 2.12
C THR A 126 0.15 0.90 1.65
N GLU A 127 0.57 -0.27 2.13
CA GLU A 127 -0.16 -1.53 1.93
C GLU A 127 -1.53 -1.53 2.59
N MET A 128 -1.64 -1.12 3.86
CA MET A 128 -2.95 -0.95 4.52
C MET A 128 -3.83 0.04 3.75
N LEU A 129 -3.29 1.20 3.35
CA LEU A 129 -4.03 2.18 2.56
C LEU A 129 -4.47 1.64 1.20
N CYS A 130 -3.62 0.84 0.54
CA CYS A 130 -3.96 0.13 -0.70
C CYS A 130 -5.11 -0.85 -0.49
N TYR A 131 -5.15 -1.58 0.63
CA TYR A 131 -6.28 -2.47 0.91
C TYR A 131 -7.57 -1.73 1.26
N ILE A 132 -7.46 -0.57 1.91
CA ILE A 132 -8.61 0.30 2.25
C ILE A 132 -9.19 0.94 0.97
N GLN A 133 -8.34 1.45 0.08
CA GLN A 133 -8.74 2.11 -1.18
C GLN A 133 -7.89 1.62 -2.38
N PRO A 134 -8.14 0.41 -2.89
CA PRO A 134 -7.30 -0.23 -3.93
C PRO A 134 -7.30 0.49 -5.28
N GLU A 135 -8.36 1.26 -5.57
CA GLU A 135 -8.48 2.01 -6.82
C GLU A 135 -7.67 3.31 -6.84
N SER A 136 -7.20 3.79 -5.68
CA SER A 136 -6.53 5.10 -5.55
C SER A 136 -5.24 5.09 -4.75
N CYS A 137 -4.88 3.97 -4.11
CA CYS A 137 -3.68 3.86 -3.27
C CYS A 137 -2.78 2.72 -3.76
N GLY A 138 -1.49 3.01 -3.97
CA GLY A 138 -0.48 2.02 -4.29
C GLY A 138 0.49 1.75 -3.15
N ILE A 139 1.20 0.62 -3.25
CA ILE A 139 2.17 0.21 -2.22
C ILE A 139 3.54 0.82 -2.50
N TRP A 140 4.06 1.62 -1.57
CA TRP A 140 5.41 2.16 -1.61
C TRP A 140 6.41 1.20 -0.95
N ASN A 141 6.99 0.31 -1.76
CA ASN A 141 8.01 -0.64 -1.33
C ASN A 141 9.22 -0.66 -2.29
N ARG A 142 10.21 -1.52 -2.03
CA ARG A 142 11.40 -1.65 -2.89
C ARG A 142 11.04 -1.99 -4.34
N LYS A 143 10.03 -2.82 -4.59
CA LYS A 143 9.63 -3.23 -5.94
C LYS A 143 9.02 -2.07 -6.72
N ALA A 144 8.12 -1.29 -6.10
CA ALA A 144 7.55 -0.09 -6.70
C ALA A 144 8.65 0.93 -7.06
N ARG A 145 9.59 1.19 -6.14
CA ARG A 145 10.72 2.10 -6.37
C ARG A 145 11.60 1.67 -7.54
N GLN A 146 11.90 0.37 -7.64
CA GLN A 146 12.65 -0.18 -8.77
C GLN A 146 11.87 -0.07 -10.09
N ALA A 147 10.57 -0.34 -10.07
CA ALA A 147 9.73 -0.24 -11.26
C ALA A 147 9.69 1.20 -11.80
N LEU A 148 9.58 2.22 -10.94
CA LEU A 148 9.61 3.62 -11.37
C LEU A 148 10.92 3.97 -12.11
N LYS A 149 12.08 3.50 -11.61
CA LYS A 149 13.37 3.67 -12.30
C LYS A 149 13.39 3.00 -13.67
N ILE A 150 12.93 1.75 -13.74
CA ILE A 150 12.88 0.97 -15.00
C ILE A 150 12.00 1.66 -16.05
N LEU A 151 10.89 2.26 -15.61
CA LEU A 151 9.93 2.93 -16.48
C LEU A 151 10.30 4.38 -16.81
N GLY A 152 11.36 4.93 -16.21
CA GLY A 152 11.76 6.33 -16.37
C GLY A 152 10.75 7.33 -15.81
N LEU A 153 10.13 6.99 -14.67
CA LEU A 153 9.10 7.77 -13.97
C LEU A 153 9.61 8.40 -12.67
N ASP A 154 10.92 8.34 -12.44
CA ASP A 154 11.61 8.88 -11.27
C ASP A 154 11.66 10.41 -11.22
N ASN A 155 11.31 11.08 -12.33
CA ASN A 155 11.14 12.52 -12.41
C ASN A 155 9.88 13.03 -11.69
N TYR A 156 8.89 12.17 -11.42
CA TYR A 156 7.66 12.55 -10.71
C TYR A 156 7.77 12.34 -9.19
N VAL A 157 8.42 11.24 -8.77
CA VAL A 157 8.63 10.89 -7.36
C VAL A 157 10.00 10.27 -7.22
N ASN A 158 10.81 10.76 -6.28
CA ASN A 158 12.16 10.25 -6.07
C ASN A 158 12.13 8.81 -5.49
N PRO A 159 12.55 7.78 -6.26
CA PRO A 159 12.51 6.39 -5.83
C PRO A 159 13.61 6.00 -4.83
N ASP A 160 14.60 6.87 -4.56
CA ASP A 160 15.62 6.61 -3.54
C ASP A 160 15.14 6.91 -2.13
N LYS A 161 14.05 7.67 -1.98
CA LYS A 161 13.43 7.93 -0.68
C LYS A 161 12.86 6.64 -0.08
N TYR A 162 13.28 6.35 1.15
CA TYR A 162 12.66 5.29 1.95
C TYR A 162 11.21 5.64 2.32
N ARG A 163 10.98 6.88 2.75
CA ARG A 163 9.69 7.43 3.16
C ARG A 163 9.37 8.67 2.30
N LEU A 164 8.20 8.67 1.70
CA LEU A 164 7.61 9.83 1.02
C LEU A 164 6.93 10.76 2.04
N SER A 165 6.82 12.06 1.73
CA SER A 165 5.80 12.92 2.35
C SER A 165 4.39 12.52 1.89
N GLY A 166 3.35 13.10 2.50
CA GLY A 166 1.97 12.90 2.09
C GLY A 166 1.71 13.36 0.65
N GLU A 167 2.22 14.54 0.29
CA GLU A 167 2.12 15.09 -1.07
C GLU A 167 2.85 14.21 -2.11
N GLU A 168 4.04 13.71 -1.76
CA GLU A 168 4.78 12.78 -2.63
C GLU A 168 4.05 11.45 -2.79
N TYR A 169 3.37 10.97 -1.75
CA TYR A 169 2.55 9.76 -1.83
C TYR A 169 1.30 9.97 -2.71
N GLU A 170 0.67 11.15 -2.66
CA GLU A 170 -0.41 11.49 -3.59
C GLU A 170 0.09 11.56 -5.04
N THR A 171 1.25 12.17 -5.26
CA THR A 171 1.90 12.21 -6.58
C THR A 171 2.21 10.79 -7.07
N PHE A 172 2.72 9.92 -6.20
CA PHE A 172 2.96 8.52 -6.52
C PHE A 172 1.68 7.80 -6.96
N ASN A 173 0.56 8.02 -6.26
CA ASN A 173 -0.73 7.43 -6.63
C ASN A 173 -1.24 7.95 -7.99
N GLN A 174 -1.01 9.23 -8.30
CA GLN A 174 -1.33 9.80 -9.62
C GLN A 174 -0.48 9.18 -10.74
N VAL A 175 0.80 8.89 -10.49
CA VAL A 175 1.67 8.18 -11.44
C VAL A 175 1.11 6.78 -11.70
N LEU A 176 0.72 6.05 -10.65
CA LEU A 176 0.14 4.71 -10.80
C LEU A 176 -1.19 4.72 -11.56
N HIS A 177 -2.04 5.72 -11.33
CA HIS A 177 -3.26 5.91 -12.10
C HIS A 177 -2.95 6.15 -13.58
N SER A 178 -1.93 6.96 -13.89
CA SER A 178 -1.51 7.21 -15.28
C SER A 178 -0.96 5.95 -15.95
N ILE A 179 -0.23 5.10 -15.19
CA ILE A 179 0.19 3.78 -15.68
C ILE A 179 -1.03 2.91 -15.95
N SER A 180 -2.02 2.86 -15.05
CA SER A 180 -3.19 1.98 -15.19
C SER A 180 -4.04 2.33 -16.42
N GLU A 181 -4.17 3.61 -16.75
CA GLU A 181 -4.82 4.05 -18.00
C GLU A 181 -4.06 3.59 -19.25
N GLU A 182 -2.72 3.64 -19.25
CA GLU A 182 -1.91 3.10 -20.35
C GLU A 182 -1.96 1.57 -20.45
N LEU A 183 -2.34 0.86 -19.38
CA LEU A 183 -2.55 -0.60 -19.42
C LEU A 183 -3.93 -0.97 -20.01
N LYS A 184 -4.92 -0.07 -19.93
CA LYS A 184 -6.26 -0.24 -20.48
C LYS A 184 -6.34 0.12 -21.97
N ALA A 185 -5.50 1.05 -22.43
CA ALA A 185 -5.40 1.50 -23.82
C ALA A 185 -4.77 0.45 -24.75
#